data_AF-A0A0A9Y1J3-F1
#
_entry.id   AF-A0A0A9Y1J3-F1
#
_cell.length_a   1.000
_cell.length_b   1.000
_cell.length_c   1.000
_cell.angle_alpha   90.00
_cell.angle_beta   90.00
_cell.angle_gamma   90.00
#
_symmetry.space_group_name_H-M   'P 1'
#
loop_
_entity.id
_entity.type
_entity.pdbx_description
1 polymer ?
#
loop_
_entity_poly.entity_id
_entity_poly.type
_entity_poly.pdbx_seq_one_letter_code
_entity_poly.pdbx_strand_id
1 'polypeptide(L)'
;TATYTRSESKSLQLLLDNPPIGDQRPSQLLNEMRYLAGSEVPTSLLCKLWINRLPQSCRSILAASTESDPSKLATIADKIMETVDTVVPAHTSVQHQISEL
;
A
#
# COMPACT_ATOMS: atom_id res chain seq x y z
N THR A 1 -8.80 -37.45 0.75
CA THR A 1 -9.56 -36.34 1.35
C THR A 1 -8.75 -35.08 1.19
N ALA A 2 -9.06 -34.27 0.18
CA ALA A 2 -8.30 -33.07 -0.19
C ALA A 2 -9.12 -31.83 0.16
N THR A 3 -8.78 -31.18 1.27
CA THR A 3 -9.31 -29.87 1.63
C THR A 3 -8.17 -28.86 1.61
N TYR A 4 -7.61 -28.64 0.41
CA TYR A 4 -6.80 -27.46 0.15
C TYR A 4 -7.78 -26.34 -0.18
N THR A 5 -7.91 -25.46 0.79
CA THR A 5 -8.93 -24.43 0.88
C THR A 5 -8.77 -23.41 -0.25
N ARG A 6 -9.91 -22.99 -0.78
CA ARG A 6 -10.18 -21.94 -1.78
C ARG A 6 -9.47 -20.58 -1.58
N SER A 7 -8.62 -20.45 -0.56
CA SER A 7 -7.99 -19.23 -0.10
C SER A 7 -6.68 -18.91 -0.83
N GLU A 8 -5.85 -19.89 -1.17
CA GLU A 8 -4.52 -19.63 -1.76
C GLU A 8 -4.56 -19.15 -3.21
N SER A 9 -5.47 -19.72 -4.02
CA SER A 9 -5.67 -19.26 -5.40
C SER A 9 -6.20 -17.82 -5.43
N LYS A 10 -7.06 -17.48 -4.47
CA LYS A 10 -7.59 -16.11 -4.31
C LYS A 10 -6.51 -15.14 -3.81
N SER A 11 -5.65 -15.58 -2.90
CA SER A 11 -4.50 -14.82 -2.43
C SER A 11 -3.59 -14.45 -3.59
N LEU A 12 -3.15 -15.42 -4.38
CA LEU A 12 -2.29 -15.18 -5.55
C LEU A 12 -2.98 -14.30 -6.59
N GLN A 13 -4.28 -14.52 -6.85
CA GLN A 13 -5.03 -13.61 -7.71
C GLN A 13 -5.08 -12.19 -7.17
N LEU A 14 -5.33 -11.97 -5.86
CA LEU A 14 -5.27 -10.63 -5.25
C LEU A 14 -3.87 -10.01 -5.31
N LEU A 15 -2.82 -10.83 -5.21
CA LEU A 15 -1.41 -10.44 -5.38
C LEU A 15 -1.04 -10.15 -6.85
N LEU A 16 -1.88 -10.54 -7.81
CA LEU A 16 -1.73 -10.21 -9.24
C LEU A 16 -2.64 -9.05 -9.68
N ASP A 17 -3.86 -8.97 -9.15
CA ASP A 17 -4.94 -8.05 -9.55
C ASP A 17 -4.61 -6.56 -9.36
N ASN A 18 -3.63 -6.25 -8.52
CA ASN A 18 -3.18 -4.89 -8.23
C ASN A 18 -4.27 -3.91 -7.77
N PRO A 19 -5.13 -4.31 -6.80
CA PRO A 19 -6.02 -3.36 -6.18
C PRO A 19 -5.21 -2.28 -5.46
N PRO A 20 -5.58 -1.00 -5.58
CA PRO A 20 -4.91 0.08 -4.88
C PRO A 20 -5.03 -0.11 -3.37
N ILE A 21 -3.99 0.31 -2.62
CA ILE A 21 -3.93 0.17 -1.16
C ILE A 21 -5.08 0.87 -0.40
N GLY A 22 -5.80 1.78 -1.06
CA GLY A 22 -6.93 2.50 -0.47
C GLY A 22 -6.50 3.29 0.76
N ASP A 23 -7.21 3.06 1.88
CA ASP A 23 -6.97 3.65 3.20
C ASP A 23 -6.08 2.78 4.12
N GLN A 24 -5.59 1.64 3.63
CA GLN A 24 -4.85 0.70 4.48
C GLN A 24 -3.39 1.14 4.64
N ARG A 25 -2.83 0.89 5.82
CA ARG A 25 -1.41 1.11 6.08
C ARG A 25 -0.51 0.22 5.20
N PRO A 26 0.58 0.75 4.61
CA PRO A 26 1.57 -0.01 3.86
C PRO A 26 2.13 -1.19 4.64
N SER A 27 2.39 -1.00 5.93
CA SER A 27 2.88 -2.03 6.85
C SER A 27 1.90 -3.20 7.00
N GLN A 28 0.60 -2.90 7.12
CA GLN A 28 -0.45 -3.92 7.19
C GLN A 28 -0.58 -4.68 5.87
N LEU A 29 -0.55 -3.97 4.73
CA LEU A 29 -0.59 -4.62 3.42
C LEU A 29 0.58 -5.58 3.23
N LEU A 30 1.80 -5.19 3.62
CA LEU A 30 2.96 -6.07 3.50
C LEU A 30 2.82 -7.34 4.36
N ASN A 31 2.29 -7.20 5.57
CA ASN A 31 2.08 -8.33 6.47
C ASN A 31 0.99 -9.29 5.95
N GLU A 32 -0.11 -8.74 5.45
CA GLU A 32 -1.17 -9.50 4.79
C GLU A 32 -0.63 -10.24 3.56
N MET A 33 0.09 -9.54 2.66
CA MET A 33 0.71 -10.17 1.50
C MET A 33 1.66 -11.30 1.92
N ARG A 34 2.44 -11.13 3.00
CA ARG A 34 3.31 -12.18 3.53
C ARG A 34 2.53 -13.38 4.06
N TYR A 35 1.45 -13.15 4.78
CA TYR A 35 0.59 -14.20 5.30
C TYR A 35 -0.08 -14.99 4.16
N LEU A 36 -0.56 -14.27 3.16
CA LEU A 36 -1.26 -14.81 1.99
C LEU A 36 -0.33 -15.53 1.01
N ALA A 37 0.91 -15.07 0.88
CA ALA A 37 1.90 -15.64 -0.03
C ALA A 37 2.64 -16.86 0.55
N GLY A 38 2.56 -17.06 1.86
CA GLY A 38 3.19 -18.18 2.56
C GLY A 38 4.70 -18.23 2.35
N SER A 39 5.26 -19.45 2.36
CA SER A 39 6.70 -19.69 2.18
C SER A 39 7.12 -19.89 0.71
N GLU A 40 6.16 -19.86 -0.22
CA GLU A 40 6.43 -20.09 -1.66
C GLU A 40 6.92 -18.83 -2.38
N VAL A 41 6.54 -17.64 -1.90
CA VAL A 41 6.95 -16.38 -2.52
C VAL A 41 8.16 -15.80 -1.81
N PRO A 42 9.26 -15.54 -2.52
CA PRO A 42 10.43 -14.93 -1.91
C PRO A 42 10.13 -13.49 -1.50
N THR A 43 10.59 -13.11 -0.31
CA THR A 43 10.39 -11.78 0.28
C THR A 43 10.79 -10.64 -0.66
N SER A 44 11.81 -10.84 -1.50
CA SER A 44 12.23 -9.84 -2.49
C SER A 44 11.18 -9.61 -3.59
N LEU A 45 10.52 -10.69 -4.06
CA LEU A 45 9.42 -10.57 -5.02
C LEU A 45 8.17 -9.99 -4.37
N LEU A 46 7.88 -10.41 -3.14
CA LEU A 46 6.79 -9.87 -2.33
C LEU A 46 6.92 -8.35 -2.16
N CYS A 47 8.13 -7.88 -1.80
CA CYS A 47 8.44 -6.45 -1.70
C CYS A 47 8.22 -5.72 -3.03
N LYS A 48 8.67 -6.28 -4.15
CA LYS A 48 8.47 -5.64 -5.47
C LYS A 48 6.99 -5.52 -5.84
N LEU A 49 6.20 -6.56 -5.57
CA LEU A 49 4.75 -6.53 -5.79
C LEU A 49 4.10 -5.49 -4.88
N TRP A 50 4.46 -5.48 -3.59
CA TRP A 50 3.98 -4.51 -2.61
C TRP A 50 4.33 -3.07 -2.99
N ILE A 51 5.56 -2.78 -3.41
CA ILE A 51 5.97 -1.45 -3.88
C ILE A 51 5.14 -1.03 -5.09
N ASN A 52 4.87 -1.93 -6.05
CA ASN A 52 4.02 -1.63 -7.21
C ASN A 52 2.58 -1.28 -6.82
N ARG A 53 2.07 -1.81 -5.70
CA ARG A 53 0.74 -1.50 -5.16
C ARG A 53 0.64 -0.11 -4.53
N LEU A 54 1.76 0.45 -4.06
CA LEU A 54 1.79 1.75 -3.40
C LEU A 54 1.63 2.89 -4.40
N PRO A 55 1.07 4.05 -4.00
CA PRO A 55 0.99 5.23 -4.86
C PRO A 55 2.38 5.73 -5.26
N GLN A 56 2.46 6.45 -6.40
CA GLN A 56 3.71 6.92 -6.97
C GLN A 56 4.57 7.70 -5.97
N SER A 57 3.95 8.51 -5.12
CA SER A 57 4.61 9.29 -4.07
C SER A 57 5.42 8.41 -3.12
N CYS A 58 4.83 7.29 -2.65
CA CYS A 58 5.53 6.32 -1.81
C CYS A 58 6.64 5.59 -2.58
N ARG A 59 6.38 5.17 -3.81
CA ARG A 59 7.36 4.46 -4.63
C ARG A 59 8.62 5.29 -4.89
N SER A 60 8.47 6.57 -5.23
CA SER A 60 9.60 7.46 -5.51
C SER A 60 10.51 7.61 -4.30
N ILE A 61 9.94 7.73 -3.09
CA ILE A 61 10.72 7.88 -1.86
C ILE A 61 11.35 6.55 -1.43
N LEU A 62 10.62 5.43 -1.56
CA LEU A 62 11.17 4.09 -1.31
C LEU A 62 12.31 3.77 -2.29
N ALA A 63 12.21 4.19 -3.55
CA ALA A 63 13.28 4.01 -4.54
C ALA A 63 14.53 4.85 -4.21
N ALA A 64 14.37 5.99 -3.53
CA ALA A 64 15.47 6.79 -3.01
C ALA A 64 16.03 6.25 -1.68
N SER A 65 15.32 5.33 -1.01
CA SER A 65 15.77 4.68 0.20
C SER A 65 16.76 3.56 -0.13
N THR A 66 17.87 3.49 0.60
CA THR A 66 18.85 2.39 0.49
C THR A 66 18.47 1.16 1.32
N GLU A 67 17.27 1.12 1.89
CA GLU A 67 16.82 0.03 2.75
C GLU A 67 16.43 -1.20 1.94
N SER A 68 16.97 -2.35 2.32
CA SER A 68 16.66 -3.66 1.74
C SER A 68 15.72 -4.49 2.63
N ASP A 69 15.50 -4.05 3.87
CA ASP A 69 14.66 -4.74 4.84
C ASP A 69 13.17 -4.46 4.58
N PRO A 70 12.33 -5.50 4.34
CA PRO A 70 10.90 -5.37 4.10
C PRO A 70 10.18 -4.62 5.24
N SER A 71 10.53 -4.95 6.49
CA SER A 71 9.92 -4.36 7.68
C SER A 71 10.23 -2.87 7.79
N LYS A 72 11.45 -2.44 7.44
CA LYS A 72 11.82 -1.02 7.47
C LYS A 72 11.21 -0.24 6.31
N LEU A 73 11.19 -0.82 5.11
CA LEU A 73 10.50 -0.24 3.97
C LEU A 73 9.02 -0.01 4.30
N ALA A 74 8.36 -0.96 4.95
CA ALA A 74 7.00 -0.80 5.47
C ALA A 74 6.86 0.40 6.41
N THR A 75 7.76 0.54 7.39
CA THR A 75 7.75 1.69 8.31
C THR A 75 7.95 3.02 7.59
N ILE A 76 8.85 3.07 6.62
CA ILE A 76 9.09 4.28 5.80
C ILE A 76 7.84 4.60 4.98
N ALA A 77 7.23 3.60 4.34
CA ALA A 77 6.00 3.76 3.58
C ALA A 77 4.84 4.26 4.44
N ASP A 78 4.70 3.74 5.67
CA ASP A 78 3.69 4.18 6.65
C ASP A 78 3.85 5.68 6.93
N LYS A 79 5.07 6.10 7.28
CA LYS A 79 5.42 7.51 7.48
C LYS A 79 5.11 8.37 6.26
N ILE A 80 5.40 7.88 5.06
CA ILE A 80 5.11 8.63 3.83
C ILE A 80 3.60 8.80 3.68
N MET A 81 2.79 7.74 3.81
CA MET A 81 1.34 7.86 3.72
C MET A 81 0.75 8.78 4.78
N GLU A 82 1.26 8.75 6.02
CA GLU A 82 0.86 9.72 7.05
C GLU A 82 1.22 11.16 6.65
N THR A 83 2.41 11.40 6.09
CA THR A 83 2.79 12.75 5.63
C THR A 83 1.96 13.25 4.44
N VAL A 84 1.56 12.36 3.54
CA VAL A 84 0.75 12.70 2.35
C VAL A 84 -0.70 12.99 2.74
N ASP A 85 -1.21 12.36 3.81
CA ASP A 85 -2.51 12.68 4.40
C ASP A 85 -2.48 14.04 5.13
N THR A 86 -1.37 14.36 5.82
CA THR A 86 -1.27 15.65 6.56
C THR A 86 -1.16 16.91 5.68
N VAL A 87 -1.04 16.79 4.36
CA VAL A 87 -1.05 17.95 3.44
C VAL A 87 -2.44 18.36 2.93
N VAL A 88 -3.53 17.86 3.53
CA VAL A 88 -4.82 18.57 3.45
C VAL A 88 -4.94 19.57 4.60
N PRO A 89 -4.61 20.87 4.39
CA PRO A 89 -5.04 21.89 5.33
C PRO A 89 -6.57 21.95 5.28
N ALA A 90 -7.18 21.48 6.35
CA ALA A 90 -8.42 22.03 6.85
C ALA A 90 -8.24 23.55 7.01
N HIS A 91 -8.59 24.33 5.99
CA HIS A 91 -8.86 25.75 6.12
C HIS A 91 -10.12 26.10 5.32
N THR A 92 -11.24 26.01 6.04
CA THR A 92 -12.40 26.88 6.02
C THR A 92 -12.31 28.07 5.06
N SER A 93 -13.23 28.19 4.09
CA SER A 93 -13.89 29.50 3.84
C SER A 93 -15.08 29.35 2.91
N VAL A 94 -16.25 29.55 3.50
CA VAL A 94 -17.50 29.96 2.86
C VAL A 94 -17.29 31.12 1.87
N GLN A 95 -17.61 30.93 0.59
CA GLN A 95 -18.06 32.02 -0.27
C GLN A 95 -19.23 31.52 -1.12
N HIS A 96 -20.40 31.87 -0.60
CA HIS A 96 -21.71 31.78 -1.17
C HIS A 96 -21.74 32.55 -2.50
N GLN A 97 -22.03 31.83 -3.58
CA GLN A 97 -22.72 32.28 -4.81
C GLN A 97 -22.69 33.79 -5.09
N ILE A 98 -21.69 34.23 -5.86
CA ILE A 98 -21.82 35.41 -6.72
C ILE A 98 -22.70 35.06 -7.93
N SER A 99 -23.99 35.41 -7.88
CA SER A 99 -24.98 35.43 -8.97
C SER A 99 -26.22 36.08 -8.35
N GLU A 100 -26.77 37.20 -8.79
CA GLU A 100 -26.94 37.70 -10.16
C GLU A 100 -27.12 39.23 -10.16
N LEU A 101 -26.81 39.82 -11.32
CA LEU A 101 -27.17 41.17 -11.76
C LEU A 101 -28.68 41.31 -11.96
#